data_AF-A0A1T5FBF4-F1
#
_entry.id   AF-A0A1T5FBF4-F1
#
_cell.length_a   1.000
_cell.length_b   1.000
_cell.length_c   1.000
_cell.angle_alpha   90.00
_cell.angle_beta   90.00
_cell.angle_gamma   90.00
#
_symmetry.space_group_name_H-M   'P 1'
#
loop_
_entity.id
_entity.type
_entity.pdbx_description
1 polymer ?
#
loop_
_entity_poly.entity_id
_entity_poly.type
_entity_poly.pdbx_seq_one_letter_code
_entity_poly.pdbx_strand_id
1 'polypeptide(L)'
;MRKFFLLLILMLFLSACSQEKASTMSYEEIKKIMIDSLQTEDGKKALRKLLEEPSFRELLVLEHDEVKKATEATLLSKEAEDFWKKTFEDPKFKETVAKSMQKQQQDIMKELIKDPTFQKDMEAFFGQPDMQKQLENILKSSNMRKEVETVVKETIESPLMQAKWQELIRKSGGETSKAGASAGGKKEAGSGGEGSEQKGPQ
;
A
#
# COMPACT_ATOMS: atom_id res chain seq x y z
N MET A 1 -98.41 15.78 55.71
CA MET A 1 -98.62 15.61 54.26
C MET A 1 -97.54 16.29 53.40
N ARG A 2 -97.28 17.61 53.50
CA ARG A 2 -96.24 18.31 52.68
C ARG A 2 -94.80 17.79 52.84
N LYS A 3 -94.39 17.41 54.06
CA LYS A 3 -93.03 16.88 54.34
C LYS A 3 -92.80 15.46 53.77
N PHE A 4 -93.88 14.68 53.62
CA PHE A 4 -93.80 13.32 53.07
C PHE A 4 -93.70 13.34 51.55
N PHE A 5 -94.37 14.29 50.90
CA PHE A 5 -94.29 14.49 49.45
C PHE A 5 -92.90 14.97 48.99
N LEU A 6 -92.25 15.82 49.81
CA LEU A 6 -90.89 16.30 49.55
C LEU A 6 -89.82 15.21 49.71
N LEU A 7 -90.06 14.26 50.63
CA LEU A 7 -89.19 13.10 50.87
C LEU A 7 -89.34 12.04 49.76
N LEU A 8 -90.53 11.91 49.17
CA LEU A 8 -90.79 11.01 48.04
C LEU A 8 -90.15 11.51 46.73
N ILE A 9 -90.14 12.83 46.50
CA ILE A 9 -89.48 13.45 45.35
C ILE A 9 -87.95 13.37 45.45
N LEU A 10 -87.38 13.44 46.65
CA LEU A 10 -85.94 13.28 46.88
C LEU A 10 -85.47 11.85 46.59
N MET A 11 -86.29 10.84 46.92
CA MET A 11 -86.01 9.43 46.60
C MET A 11 -86.07 9.11 45.09
N LEU A 12 -86.87 9.86 44.33
CA LEU A 12 -86.93 9.73 42.86
C LEU A 12 -85.65 10.27 42.18
N PHE A 13 -85.03 11.32 42.72
CA PHE A 13 -83.75 11.83 42.21
C PHE A 13 -82.54 10.95 42.56
N LEU A 14 -82.57 10.24 43.70
CA LEU A 14 -81.50 9.30 44.10
C LEU A 14 -81.45 8.03 43.23
N SER A 15 -82.56 7.67 42.58
CA SER A 15 -82.62 6.50 41.69
C SER A 15 -82.13 6.80 40.27
N ALA A 16 -81.93 8.09 39.92
CA ALA A 16 -81.40 8.51 38.62
C ALA A 16 -79.87 8.44 38.55
N CYS A 17 -79.19 8.12 39.65
CA CYS A 17 -77.78 7.77 39.67
C CYS A 17 -77.62 6.25 39.87
N SER A 18 -78.30 5.45 39.03
CA SER A 18 -77.88 4.07 38.85
C SER A 18 -76.57 4.12 38.07
N GLN A 19 -75.50 3.98 38.82
CA GLN A 19 -74.14 3.73 38.34
C GLN A 19 -74.19 2.78 37.15
N GLU A 20 -73.86 3.30 35.97
CA GLU A 20 -73.48 2.45 34.85
C GLU A 20 -72.42 1.50 35.39
N LYS A 21 -72.58 0.21 35.07
CA LYS A 21 -71.53 -0.77 35.28
C LYS A 21 -70.26 -0.20 34.67
N ALA A 22 -69.39 0.35 35.51
CA ALA A 22 -67.97 0.34 35.28
C ALA A 22 -67.58 -1.14 35.33
N SER A 23 -67.90 -1.86 34.27
CA SER A 23 -67.17 -3.04 33.87
C SER A 23 -65.75 -2.54 33.72
N THR A 24 -64.95 -2.78 34.75
CA THR A 24 -63.50 -2.79 34.62
C THR A 24 -63.24 -3.74 33.47
N MET A 25 -63.06 -3.17 32.27
CA MET A 25 -62.78 -3.90 31.05
C MET A 25 -61.69 -4.92 31.40
N SER A 26 -61.93 -6.19 31.11
CA SER A 26 -60.98 -7.22 31.51
C SER A 26 -59.64 -6.91 30.85
N TYR A 27 -58.53 -7.21 31.53
CA TYR A 27 -57.19 -6.96 30.99
C TYR A 27 -57.02 -7.56 29.59
N GLU A 28 -57.64 -8.72 29.33
CA GLU A 28 -57.65 -9.36 28.01
C GLU A 28 -58.44 -8.57 26.95
N GLU A 29 -59.54 -7.92 27.30
CA GLU A 29 -60.27 -7.02 26.39
C GLU A 29 -59.46 -5.74 26.10
N ILE A 30 -58.81 -5.15 27.12
CA ILE A 30 -57.93 -3.99 26.93
C ILE A 30 -56.74 -4.37 26.03
N LYS A 31 -56.10 -5.51 26.29
CA LYS A 31 -55.00 -6.04 25.48
C LYS A 31 -55.44 -6.27 24.04
N LYS A 32 -56.62 -6.86 23.83
CA LYS A 32 -57.16 -7.11 22.50
C LYS A 32 -57.44 -5.81 21.76
N ILE A 33 -58.07 -4.83 22.41
CA ILE A 33 -58.33 -3.51 21.83
C ILE A 33 -57.02 -2.79 21.50
N MET A 34 -55.99 -2.90 22.34
CA MET A 34 -54.67 -2.31 22.08
C MET A 34 -53.98 -2.98 20.88
N ILE A 35 -54.00 -4.30 20.79
CA ILE A 35 -53.43 -5.05 19.65
C ILE A 35 -54.17 -4.68 18.36
N ASP A 36 -55.50 -4.68 18.39
CA ASP A 36 -56.32 -4.34 17.23
C ASP A 36 -56.09 -2.89 16.80
N SER A 37 -55.98 -1.95 17.75
CA SER A 37 -55.65 -0.54 17.49
C SER A 37 -54.30 -0.38 16.80
N LEU A 38 -53.26 -1.11 17.24
CA LEU A 38 -51.94 -1.10 16.58
C LEU A 38 -51.99 -1.71 15.17
N GLN A 39 -52.86 -2.70 14.94
CA GLN A 39 -53.03 -3.35 13.65
C GLN A 39 -53.92 -2.56 12.66
N THR A 40 -54.69 -1.58 13.13
CA THR A 40 -55.46 -0.69 12.26
C THR A 40 -54.56 0.14 11.34
N GLU A 41 -55.13 0.64 10.25
CA GLU A 41 -54.40 1.51 9.32
C GLU A 41 -53.93 2.81 9.98
N ASP A 42 -54.69 3.34 10.93
CA ASP A 42 -54.28 4.52 11.72
C ASP A 42 -53.12 4.20 12.66
N GLY A 43 -53.13 3.02 13.31
CA GLY A 43 -52.02 2.52 14.13
C GLY A 43 -50.73 2.33 13.32
N LYS A 44 -50.83 1.68 12.16
CA LYS A 44 -49.69 1.55 11.21
C LYS A 44 -49.20 2.91 10.72
N LYS A 45 -50.10 3.86 10.45
CA LYS A 45 -49.74 5.20 10.00
C LYS A 45 -49.04 6.01 11.08
N ALA A 46 -49.51 5.92 12.33
CA ALA A 46 -48.85 6.54 13.48
C ALA A 46 -47.46 5.95 13.71
N LEU A 47 -47.31 4.61 13.60
CA LEU A 47 -46.02 3.95 13.71
C LEU A 47 -45.06 4.35 12.58
N ARG A 48 -45.54 4.44 11.32
CA ARG A 48 -44.74 4.94 10.19
C ARG A 48 -44.29 6.38 10.42
N LYS A 49 -45.16 7.25 10.91
CA LYS A 49 -44.83 8.64 11.23
C LYS A 49 -43.78 8.73 12.34
N LEU A 50 -43.87 7.88 13.36
CA LEU A 50 -42.86 7.79 14.42
C LEU A 50 -41.51 7.28 13.87
N LEU A 51 -41.54 6.27 13.00
CA LEU A 51 -40.35 5.81 12.27
C LEU A 51 -39.78 6.85 11.31
N GLU A 52 -40.52 7.91 10.97
CA GLU A 52 -40.02 9.04 10.19
C GLU A 52 -39.30 10.09 11.04
N GLU A 53 -39.50 10.08 12.36
CA GLU A 53 -38.84 11.03 13.26
C GLU A 53 -37.34 10.69 13.43
N PRO A 54 -36.44 11.66 13.19
CA PRO A 54 -34.99 11.42 13.25
C PRO A 54 -34.49 10.86 14.58
N SER A 55 -35.03 11.36 15.70
CA SER A 55 -34.69 10.91 17.06
C SER A 55 -35.05 9.45 17.30
N PHE A 56 -36.16 8.98 16.73
CA PHE A 56 -36.59 7.58 16.86
C PHE A 56 -35.82 6.66 15.90
N ARG A 57 -35.50 7.13 14.69
CA ARG A 57 -34.62 6.42 13.74
C ARG A 57 -33.22 6.18 14.29
N GLU A 58 -32.64 7.20 14.92
CA GLU A 58 -31.30 7.12 15.48
C GLU A 58 -31.21 6.07 16.60
N LEU A 59 -32.24 6.01 17.47
CA LEU A 59 -32.33 5.00 18.52
C LEU A 59 -32.45 3.57 17.96
N LEU A 60 -33.18 3.38 16.85
CA LEU A 60 -33.33 2.07 16.20
C LEU A 60 -32.11 1.64 15.38
N VAL A 61 -31.41 2.57 14.72
CA VAL A 61 -30.31 2.23 13.81
C VAL A 61 -28.99 1.99 14.55
N LEU A 62 -28.81 2.58 15.74
CA LEU A 62 -27.55 2.50 16.49
C LEU A 62 -27.43 1.27 17.42
N GLU A 63 -28.53 0.63 17.82
CA GLU A 63 -28.55 -0.40 18.88
C GLU A 63 -28.88 -1.83 18.43
N HIS A 64 -28.49 -2.24 17.22
CA HIS A 64 -28.81 -3.59 16.76
C HIS A 64 -27.57 -4.36 16.30
N ASP A 65 -27.26 -5.44 17.04
CA ASP A 65 -26.35 -6.51 16.61
C ASP A 65 -26.72 -7.01 15.21
N GLU A 66 -28.00 -6.93 14.83
CA GLU A 66 -28.51 -7.25 13.50
C GLU A 66 -27.94 -6.31 12.42
N VAL A 67 -27.81 -5.00 12.68
CA VAL A 67 -27.20 -4.06 11.73
C VAL A 67 -25.72 -4.38 11.55
N LYS A 68 -25.00 -4.59 12.66
CA LYS A 68 -23.59 -5.01 12.62
C LYS A 68 -23.41 -6.32 11.87
N LYS A 69 -24.20 -7.36 12.20
CA LYS A 69 -24.16 -8.66 11.52
C LYS A 69 -24.51 -8.54 10.04
N ALA A 70 -25.50 -7.74 9.68
CA ALA A 70 -25.86 -7.51 8.28
C ALA A 70 -24.74 -6.78 7.53
N THR A 71 -24.11 -5.77 8.14
CA THR A 71 -22.96 -5.08 7.56
C THR A 71 -21.76 -6.01 7.41
N GLU A 72 -21.41 -6.78 8.44
CA GLU A 72 -20.32 -7.77 8.38
C GLU A 72 -20.60 -8.84 7.32
N ALA A 73 -21.80 -9.42 7.32
CA ALA A 73 -22.21 -10.43 6.35
C ALA A 73 -22.18 -9.89 4.91
N THR A 74 -22.52 -8.61 4.72
CA THR A 74 -22.47 -7.96 3.40
C THR A 74 -21.03 -7.64 3.00
N LEU A 75 -20.23 -7.02 3.87
CA LEU A 75 -18.87 -6.58 3.55
C LEU A 75 -17.88 -7.75 3.40
N LEU A 76 -18.11 -8.85 4.10
CA LEU A 76 -17.30 -10.08 4.01
C LEU A 76 -17.86 -11.07 2.98
N SER A 77 -18.92 -10.70 2.26
CA SER A 77 -19.55 -11.54 1.26
C SER A 77 -18.72 -11.61 -0.02
N LYS A 78 -18.96 -12.65 -0.83
CA LYS A 78 -18.33 -12.78 -2.15
C LYS A 78 -18.81 -11.70 -3.12
N GLU A 79 -20.06 -11.28 -2.97
CA GLU A 79 -20.65 -10.18 -3.74
C GLU A 79 -19.95 -8.85 -3.45
N ALA A 80 -19.58 -8.57 -2.20
CA ALA A 80 -18.76 -7.40 -1.88
C ALA A 80 -17.34 -7.51 -2.42
N GLU A 81 -16.71 -8.69 -2.35
CA GLU A 81 -15.40 -8.93 -2.99
C GLU A 81 -15.45 -8.63 -4.50
N ASP A 82 -16.47 -9.13 -5.20
CA ASP A 82 -16.65 -8.90 -6.64
C ASP A 82 -17.04 -7.46 -6.96
N PHE A 83 -17.84 -6.81 -6.10
CA PHE A 83 -18.11 -5.37 -6.20
C PHE A 83 -16.79 -4.60 -6.12
N TRP A 84 -15.97 -4.83 -5.10
CA TRP A 84 -14.70 -4.15 -4.94
C TRP A 84 -13.76 -4.43 -6.12
N LYS A 85 -13.65 -5.66 -6.61
CA LYS A 85 -12.85 -5.96 -7.81
C LYS A 85 -13.28 -5.12 -9.01
N LYS A 86 -14.58 -5.08 -9.30
CA LYS A 86 -15.14 -4.27 -10.42
C LYS A 86 -14.96 -2.78 -10.20
N THR A 87 -15.20 -2.29 -8.99
CA THR A 87 -15.00 -0.88 -8.65
C THR A 87 -13.53 -0.48 -8.75
N PHE A 88 -12.62 -1.36 -8.32
CA PHE A 88 -11.19 -1.21 -8.51
C PHE A 88 -10.74 -1.39 -9.95
N GLU A 89 -11.60 -1.74 -10.93
CA GLU A 89 -11.27 -1.69 -12.36
C GLU A 89 -11.50 -0.30 -12.96
N ASP A 90 -12.42 0.50 -12.40
CA ASP A 90 -12.73 1.86 -12.83
C ASP A 90 -11.51 2.80 -12.67
N PRO A 91 -10.99 3.38 -13.77
CA PRO A 91 -9.87 4.31 -13.72
C PRO A 91 -10.07 5.51 -12.79
N LYS A 92 -11.29 6.08 -12.73
CA LYS A 92 -11.55 7.25 -11.88
C LYS A 92 -11.50 6.88 -10.40
N PHE A 93 -12.04 5.72 -10.06
CA PHE A 93 -11.98 5.19 -8.70
C PHE A 93 -10.54 4.87 -8.31
N LYS A 94 -9.80 4.14 -9.16
CA LYS A 94 -8.36 3.86 -8.96
C LYS A 94 -7.56 5.14 -8.72
N GLU A 95 -7.75 6.15 -9.56
CA GLU A 95 -7.05 7.42 -9.45
C GLU A 95 -7.36 8.12 -8.12
N THR A 96 -8.63 8.14 -7.73
CA THR A 96 -9.06 8.77 -6.48
C THR A 96 -8.48 8.06 -5.27
N VAL A 97 -8.51 6.72 -5.25
CA VAL A 97 -7.91 5.91 -4.17
C VAL A 97 -6.39 6.06 -4.14
N ALA A 98 -5.72 6.00 -5.29
CA ALA A 98 -4.27 6.19 -5.36
C ALA A 98 -3.86 7.57 -4.86
N LYS A 99 -4.59 8.63 -5.24
CA LYS A 99 -4.35 10.00 -4.76
C LYS A 99 -4.62 10.15 -3.26
N SER A 100 -5.69 9.55 -2.74
CA SER A 100 -6.00 9.64 -1.30
C SER A 100 -4.98 8.91 -0.43
N MET A 101 -4.36 7.85 -0.96
CA MET A 101 -3.34 7.06 -0.26
C MET A 101 -1.90 7.48 -0.55
N GLN A 102 -1.67 8.46 -1.44
CA GLN A 102 -0.34 8.81 -1.94
C GLN A 102 0.65 9.14 -0.81
N LYS A 103 0.20 9.91 0.19
CA LYS A 103 1.05 10.33 1.31
C LYS A 103 1.45 9.15 2.18
N GLN A 104 0.48 8.30 2.54
CA GLN A 104 0.69 7.10 3.34
C GLN A 104 1.61 6.12 2.59
N GLN A 105 1.41 5.95 1.29
CA GLN A 105 2.29 5.12 0.45
C GLN A 105 3.72 5.67 0.44
N GLN A 106 3.90 6.99 0.34
CA GLN A 106 5.22 7.60 0.39
C GLN A 106 5.91 7.39 1.74
N ASP A 107 5.16 7.51 2.83
CA ASP A 107 5.70 7.33 4.18
C ASP A 107 6.05 5.86 4.44
N ILE A 108 5.19 4.92 4.05
CA ILE A 108 5.49 3.47 4.06
C ILE A 108 6.76 3.18 3.27
N MET A 109 6.90 3.72 2.05
CA MET A 109 8.11 3.47 1.24
C MET A 109 9.37 4.03 1.88
N LYS A 110 9.32 5.21 2.51
CA LYS A 110 10.46 5.79 3.23
C LYS A 110 10.86 4.97 4.45
N GLU A 111 9.88 4.41 5.15
CA GLU A 111 10.12 3.54 6.30
C GLU A 111 10.67 2.19 5.85
N LEU A 112 10.08 1.62 4.79
CA LEU A 112 10.49 0.33 4.23
C LEU A 112 11.92 0.37 3.69
N ILE A 113 12.36 1.45 3.04
CA ILE A 113 13.76 1.62 2.62
C ILE A 113 14.75 1.58 3.81
N LYS A 114 14.31 1.95 5.01
CA LYS A 114 15.12 1.87 6.23
C LYS A 114 15.05 0.51 6.91
N ASP A 115 14.12 -0.34 6.51
CA ASP A 115 13.95 -1.68 7.06
C ASP A 115 15.06 -2.63 6.57
N PRO A 116 15.75 -3.36 7.45
CA PRO A 116 16.83 -4.27 7.07
C PRO A 116 16.39 -5.42 6.15
N THR A 117 15.15 -5.86 6.22
CA THR A 117 14.64 -6.95 5.37
C THR A 117 14.46 -6.45 3.96
N PHE A 118 13.82 -5.30 3.80
CA PHE A 118 13.66 -4.68 2.49
C PHE A 118 15.01 -4.27 1.88
N GLN A 119 15.98 -3.83 2.68
CA GLN A 119 17.33 -3.56 2.20
C GLN A 119 18.00 -4.81 1.62
N LYS A 120 17.83 -5.99 2.25
CA LYS A 120 18.32 -7.25 1.68
C LYS A 120 17.64 -7.61 0.36
N ASP A 121 16.33 -7.37 0.26
CA ASP A 121 15.60 -7.57 -0.99
C ASP A 121 16.11 -6.60 -2.08
N MET A 122 16.42 -5.36 -1.71
CA MET A 122 17.05 -4.39 -2.61
C MET A 122 18.46 -4.80 -3.04
N GLU A 123 19.28 -5.34 -2.14
CA GLU A 123 20.60 -5.90 -2.49
C GLU A 123 20.48 -7.04 -3.49
N ALA A 124 19.54 -7.96 -3.28
CA ALA A 124 19.25 -9.05 -4.21
C ALA A 124 18.76 -8.51 -5.56
N PHE A 125 17.91 -7.49 -5.56
CA PHE A 125 17.44 -6.81 -6.77
C PHE A 125 18.59 -6.15 -7.55
N PHE A 126 19.49 -5.41 -6.89
CA PHE A 126 20.65 -4.81 -7.55
C PHE A 126 21.71 -5.83 -7.97
N GLY A 127 21.74 -6.99 -7.32
CA GLY A 127 22.58 -8.12 -7.72
C GLY A 127 22.13 -8.84 -8.98
N GLN A 128 20.96 -8.52 -9.55
CA GLN A 128 20.46 -9.21 -10.74
C GLN A 128 21.32 -8.93 -11.99
N PRO A 129 21.43 -9.90 -12.93
CA PRO A 129 22.29 -9.77 -14.11
C PRO A 129 22.07 -8.51 -14.94
N ASP A 130 20.82 -8.05 -15.07
CA ASP A 130 20.52 -6.84 -15.85
C ASP A 130 20.99 -5.56 -15.15
N MET A 131 20.93 -5.51 -13.82
CA MET A 131 21.50 -4.41 -13.03
C MET A 131 23.04 -4.44 -13.10
N GLN A 132 23.65 -5.63 -13.05
CA GLN A 132 25.09 -5.77 -13.24
C GLN A 132 25.55 -5.29 -14.63
N LYS A 133 24.80 -5.57 -15.71
CA LYS A 133 25.09 -5.04 -17.05
C LYS A 133 24.99 -3.52 -17.11
N GLN A 134 23.99 -2.93 -16.44
CA GLN A 134 23.90 -1.47 -16.36
C GLN A 134 25.09 -0.87 -15.60
N LEU A 135 25.49 -1.49 -14.49
CA LEU A 135 26.69 -1.10 -13.75
C LEU A 135 27.95 -1.22 -14.60
N GLU A 136 28.10 -2.31 -15.37
CA GLU A 136 29.21 -2.51 -16.31
C GLU A 136 29.25 -1.41 -17.38
N ASN A 137 28.10 -1.02 -17.93
CA ASN A 137 28.01 0.08 -18.90
C ASN A 137 28.42 1.42 -18.28
N ILE A 138 28.02 1.68 -17.04
CA ILE A 138 28.42 2.88 -16.29
C ILE A 138 29.93 2.87 -16.05
N LEU A 139 30.50 1.75 -15.64
CA LEU A 139 31.95 1.61 -15.40
C LEU A 139 32.77 1.76 -16.69
N LYS A 140 32.22 1.34 -17.83
CA LYS A 140 32.85 1.51 -19.15
C LYS A 140 32.61 2.90 -19.77
N SER A 141 31.80 3.74 -19.14
CA SER A 141 31.49 5.08 -19.65
C SER A 141 32.75 5.94 -19.75
N SER A 142 32.76 6.90 -20.68
CA SER A 142 33.89 7.80 -20.90
C SER A 142 34.24 8.62 -19.65
N ASN A 143 33.25 8.97 -18.82
CA ASN A 143 33.48 9.68 -17.56
C ASN A 143 34.21 8.80 -16.56
N MET A 144 33.78 7.55 -16.36
CA MET A 144 34.45 6.64 -15.43
C MET A 144 35.84 6.24 -15.93
N ARG A 145 36.04 6.10 -17.25
CA ARG A 145 37.36 5.85 -17.83
C ARG A 145 38.36 6.95 -17.48
N LYS A 146 37.96 8.23 -17.47
CA LYS A 146 38.84 9.34 -17.08
C LYS A 146 39.26 9.25 -15.61
N GLU A 147 38.33 8.94 -14.72
CA GLU A 147 38.64 8.73 -13.29
C GLU A 147 39.58 7.53 -13.11
N VAL A 148 39.32 6.43 -13.83
CA VAL A 148 40.20 5.25 -13.83
C VAL A 148 41.58 5.60 -14.38
N GLU A 149 41.68 6.38 -15.46
CA GLU A 149 42.95 6.86 -15.99
C GLU A 149 43.72 7.71 -14.98
N THR A 150 43.04 8.59 -14.25
CA THR A 150 43.65 9.39 -13.18
C THR A 150 44.16 8.50 -12.05
N VAL A 151 43.34 7.58 -11.54
CA VAL A 151 43.74 6.63 -10.49
C VAL A 151 44.92 5.77 -10.93
N VAL A 152 44.94 5.32 -12.20
CA VAL A 152 46.06 4.55 -12.77
C VAL A 152 47.32 5.41 -12.84
N LYS A 153 47.24 6.67 -13.27
CA LYS A 153 48.38 7.59 -13.28
C LYS A 153 48.93 7.80 -11.87
N GLU A 154 48.08 8.13 -10.91
CA GLU A 154 48.46 8.31 -9.50
C GLU A 154 49.09 7.04 -8.91
N THR A 155 48.55 5.87 -9.26
CA THR A 155 49.11 4.58 -8.82
C THR A 155 50.50 4.34 -9.39
N ILE A 156 50.71 4.62 -10.68
CA ILE A 156 52.02 4.49 -11.35
C ILE A 156 53.03 5.49 -10.78
N GLU A 157 52.58 6.71 -10.50
CA GLU A 157 53.40 7.78 -9.92
C GLU A 157 53.68 7.58 -8.42
N SER A 158 52.99 6.61 -7.77
CA SER A 158 53.24 6.32 -6.37
C SER A 158 54.68 5.83 -6.15
N PRO A 159 55.40 6.33 -5.13
CA PRO A 159 56.79 5.94 -4.86
C PRO A 159 56.99 4.42 -4.71
N LEU A 160 55.98 3.73 -4.15
CA LEU A 160 55.98 2.28 -3.99
C LEU A 160 55.97 1.56 -5.34
N MET A 161 55.10 2.01 -6.27
CA MET A 161 55.04 1.41 -7.59
C MET A 161 56.26 1.77 -8.42
N GLN A 162 56.70 3.03 -8.41
CA GLN A 162 57.93 3.45 -9.09
C GLN A 162 59.14 2.61 -8.65
N ALA A 163 59.29 2.35 -7.35
CA ALA A 163 60.35 1.48 -6.84
C ALA A 163 60.21 0.03 -7.37
N LYS A 164 59.00 -0.52 -7.43
CA LYS A 164 58.76 -1.84 -8.02
C LYS A 164 59.05 -1.87 -9.53
N TRP A 165 58.68 -0.84 -10.27
CA TRP A 165 59.00 -0.70 -11.69
C TRP A 165 60.51 -0.65 -11.90
N GLN A 166 61.24 0.13 -11.10
CA GLN A 166 62.70 0.17 -11.12
C GLN A 166 63.34 -1.17 -10.76
N GLU A 167 62.80 -1.90 -9.77
CA GLU A 167 63.27 -3.23 -9.42
C GLU A 167 63.04 -4.25 -10.54
N LEU A 168 61.87 -4.21 -11.19
CA LEU A 168 61.52 -5.07 -12.32
C LEU A 168 62.43 -4.79 -13.54
N ILE A 169 62.68 -3.51 -13.86
CA ILE A 169 63.61 -3.12 -14.93
C ILE A 169 65.03 -3.60 -14.61
N ARG A 170 65.47 -3.49 -13.34
CA ARG A 170 66.78 -3.99 -12.92
C ARG A 170 66.87 -5.51 -12.98
N LYS A 171 65.78 -6.23 -12.69
CA LYS A 171 65.70 -7.70 -12.85
C LYS A 171 65.71 -8.11 -14.32
N SER A 172 64.90 -7.49 -15.18
CA SER A 172 64.85 -7.87 -16.61
C SER A 172 66.11 -7.45 -17.38
N GLY A 173 66.64 -6.25 -17.11
CA GLY A 173 67.92 -5.77 -17.68
C GLY A 173 69.14 -6.52 -17.12
N GLY A 174 69.03 -7.06 -15.90
CA GLY A 174 70.02 -7.95 -15.29
C GLY A 174 70.11 -9.33 -15.94
N GLU A 175 69.02 -9.78 -16.60
CA GLU A 175 69.02 -11.02 -17.38
C GLU A 175 69.47 -10.82 -18.84
N THR A 176 69.35 -9.60 -19.40
CA THR A 176 69.85 -9.30 -20.75
C THR A 176 71.32 -8.86 -20.80
N SER A 177 71.94 -8.55 -19.65
CA SER A 177 73.33 -8.08 -19.60
C SER A 177 74.38 -9.15 -19.29
N LYS A 178 73.98 -10.43 -19.18
CA LYS A 178 74.91 -11.57 -18.94
C LYS A 178 75.30 -12.38 -20.17
N ALA A 179 74.95 -11.93 -21.38
CA ALA A 179 75.37 -12.57 -22.63
C ALA A 179 75.93 -11.52 -23.62
N GLY A 180 77.13 -10.99 -23.35
CA GLY A 180 77.72 -10.02 -24.27
C GLY A 180 79.04 -9.38 -23.84
N ALA A 181 79.95 -10.12 -23.23
CA ALA A 181 81.31 -9.61 -22.99
C ALA A 181 82.34 -10.74 -22.92
N SER A 182 82.51 -11.51 -23.99
CA SER A 182 83.79 -12.16 -24.33
C SER A 182 83.71 -12.77 -25.73
N ALA A 183 84.39 -12.15 -26.69
CA ALA A 183 85.12 -12.80 -27.79
C ALA A 183 85.43 -11.75 -28.85
N GLY A 184 86.65 -11.23 -28.80
CA GLY A 184 87.20 -10.44 -29.89
C GLY A 184 87.51 -11.30 -31.11
N GLY A 185 87.46 -10.66 -32.28
CA GLY A 185 88.42 -10.91 -33.34
C GLY A 185 87.93 -11.65 -34.59
N LYS A 186 87.86 -10.87 -35.67
CA LYS A 186 88.54 -11.09 -36.97
C LYS A 186 87.64 -11.48 -38.17
N LYS A 187 87.64 -10.57 -39.16
CA LYS A 187 87.56 -10.70 -40.65
C LYS A 187 86.39 -11.53 -41.22
N GLU A 188 85.66 -11.12 -42.27
CA GLU A 188 86.03 -10.71 -43.63
C GLU A 188 84.73 -10.17 -44.28
N ALA A 189 84.72 -9.00 -44.92
CA ALA A 189 84.72 -8.79 -46.37
C ALA A 189 83.61 -9.53 -47.17
N GLY A 190 82.76 -8.74 -47.86
CA GLY A 190 81.82 -9.19 -48.91
C GLY A 190 80.45 -8.49 -48.78
N SER A 191 80.25 -7.30 -49.34
CA SER A 191 79.86 -7.02 -50.74
C SER A 191 78.39 -7.32 -51.06
N GLY A 192 77.62 -6.25 -51.31
CA GLY A 192 76.71 -6.18 -52.47
C GLY A 192 75.19 -6.22 -52.23
N GLY A 193 74.51 -5.21 -52.78
CA GLY A 193 73.14 -5.27 -53.34
C GLY A 193 72.01 -5.06 -52.33
N GLU A 194 71.29 -3.94 -52.25
CA GLU A 194 70.46 -3.22 -53.25
C GLU A 194 69.10 -3.90 -53.53
N GLY A 195 68.03 -3.09 -53.51
CA GLY A 195 66.69 -3.41 -54.04
C GLY A 195 65.64 -3.73 -52.98
N SER A 196 64.73 -2.79 -52.68
CA SER A 196 63.43 -2.56 -53.35
C SER A 196 62.29 -3.33 -52.63
N GLU A 197 61.41 -2.67 -51.90
CA GLU A 197 60.21 -1.97 -52.40
C GLU A 197 59.11 -2.94 -52.86
N GLN A 198 58.08 -3.16 -52.02
CA GLN A 198 56.68 -3.37 -52.44
C GLN A 198 55.76 -3.24 -51.20
N LYS A 199 54.88 -2.23 -51.10
CA LYS A 199 53.48 -2.24 -51.59
C LYS A 199 52.82 -3.62 -51.38
N GLY A 200 51.72 -3.78 -50.66
CA GLY A 200 50.62 -2.88 -50.36
C GLY A 200 49.51 -3.65 -49.61
N PRO A 201 48.28 -3.12 -49.56
CA PRO A 201 47.33 -3.28 -48.46
C PRO A 201 46.30 -4.40 -48.69
N GLN A 202 45.79 -4.95 -47.59
CA GLN A 202 44.37 -5.25 -47.38
C GLN A 202 44.03 -4.99 -45.91
#